data_AF-A0A6A4URC6-F1
#
_entry.id   AF-A0A6A4URC6-F1
#
_cell.length_a   1.000
_cell.length_b   1.000
_cell.length_c   1.000
_cell.angle_alpha   90.00
_cell.angle_beta   90.00
_cell.angle_gamma   90.00
#
_symmetry.space_group_name_H-M   'P 1'
#
loop_
_entity.id
_entity.type
_entity.pdbx_description
1 polymer ?
#
loop_
_entity_poly.entity_id
_entity_poly.type
_entity_poly.pdbx_seq_one_letter_code
_entity_poly.pdbx_strand_id
1 'polypeptide(L)'
;MERKLFTALQGDQAQRLNDALSKQGFRRSQNVLYRPSCAECSACLSARIRVADFQPNRTQRRIMKAAAHLRRNATSPWATEDQFSLFRRYLDARHADGGMADMDVFEFAAMIEETPIKSRVIEYTRAAGEGERGRPLACVSLTDVFDDGLSMVYSFYDPDLIDLSLGTFAILDHIAIAREAGLPFVYLGYWVPGSRKMGYKAGFNALEIFKHGEWVPIGEPADHRAELHPLSVDPIAEQVARISLPETRIPRD
;
A
#
# COMPACT_ATOMS: atom_id res chain seq x y z
N MET A 1 9.54 -1.84 -23.14
CA MET A 1 9.72 -0.56 -22.40
C MET A 1 8.56 -0.42 -21.41
N GLU A 2 8.84 -0.18 -20.12
CA GLU A 2 7.79 0.05 -19.12
C GLU A 2 7.08 1.37 -19.40
N ARG A 3 5.74 1.36 -19.43
CA ARG A 3 4.91 2.55 -19.58
C ARG A 3 3.92 2.62 -18.42
N LYS A 4 3.59 3.83 -18.00
CA LYS A 4 2.68 4.09 -16.89
C LYS A 4 1.70 5.17 -17.32
N LEU A 5 0.43 4.98 -16.98
CA LEU A 5 -0.56 6.04 -17.01
C LEU A 5 -0.37 6.87 -15.74
N PHE A 6 -0.41 8.20 -15.88
CA PHE A 6 -0.30 9.13 -14.76
C PHE A 6 -1.42 10.16 -14.80
N THR A 7 -1.89 10.54 -13.64
CA THR A 7 -2.72 11.75 -13.48
C THR A 7 -2.37 12.44 -12.16
N ALA A 8 -2.44 13.76 -12.15
CA ALA A 8 -2.17 14.56 -10.96
C ALA A 8 -3.38 14.57 -10.01
N LEU A 9 -3.10 14.64 -8.71
CA LEU A 9 -4.08 14.85 -7.65
C LEU A 9 -3.97 16.31 -7.19
N GLN A 10 -4.92 17.14 -7.60
CA GLN A 10 -4.92 18.57 -7.30
C GLN A 10 -6.33 19.07 -6.99
N GLY A 11 -6.40 20.09 -6.14
CA GLY A 11 -7.63 20.78 -5.77
C GLY A 11 -8.65 19.91 -5.03
N ASP A 12 -9.86 20.45 -4.88
CA ASP A 12 -10.89 19.90 -4.00
C ASP A 12 -11.45 18.54 -4.47
N GLN A 13 -11.19 18.14 -5.71
CA GLN A 13 -11.64 16.86 -6.27
C GLN A 13 -10.61 15.74 -6.12
N ALA A 14 -9.43 16.00 -5.53
CA ALA A 14 -8.35 15.02 -5.40
C ALA A 14 -8.81 13.73 -4.71
N GLN A 15 -9.56 13.84 -3.60
CA GLN A 15 -10.10 12.68 -2.87
C GLN A 15 -11.00 11.82 -3.76
N ARG A 16 -11.97 12.43 -4.45
CA ARG A 16 -12.91 11.70 -5.31
C ARG A 16 -12.22 11.03 -6.49
N LEU A 17 -11.25 11.72 -7.09
CA LEU A 17 -10.44 11.17 -8.18
C LEU A 17 -9.61 9.97 -7.71
N ASN A 18 -8.98 10.09 -6.55
CA ASN A 18 -8.26 9.00 -5.91
C ASN A 18 -9.16 7.79 -5.65
N ASP A 19 -10.30 7.98 -5.02
CA ASP A 19 -11.22 6.89 -4.69
C ASP A 19 -11.72 6.19 -5.96
N ALA A 20 -12.09 6.96 -6.99
CA ALA A 20 -12.56 6.42 -8.27
C ALA A 20 -11.48 5.62 -9.02
N LEU A 21 -10.25 6.14 -9.09
CA LEU A 21 -9.17 5.50 -9.85
C LEU A 21 -8.50 4.36 -9.09
N SER A 22 -8.41 4.42 -7.75
CA SER A 22 -7.89 3.31 -6.96
C SER A 22 -8.75 2.06 -7.08
N LYS A 23 -10.08 2.22 -7.21
CA LYS A 23 -11.00 1.13 -7.55
C LYS A 23 -10.79 0.56 -8.96
N GLN A 24 -10.04 1.26 -9.82
CA GLN A 24 -9.69 0.85 -11.19
C GLN A 24 -8.20 0.45 -11.31
N GLY A 25 -7.59 0.08 -10.19
CA GLY A 25 -6.23 -0.46 -10.13
C GLY A 25 -5.12 0.59 -10.12
N PHE A 26 -5.43 1.89 -9.99
CA PHE A 26 -4.41 2.92 -9.79
C PHE A 26 -3.87 2.89 -8.36
N ARG A 27 -2.63 3.34 -8.21
CA ARG A 27 -1.98 3.60 -6.92
C ARG A 27 -1.53 5.04 -6.84
N ARG A 28 -1.47 5.57 -5.63
CA ARG A 28 -0.92 6.89 -5.35
C ARG A 28 0.57 6.83 -5.04
N SER A 29 1.28 7.87 -5.45
CA SER A 29 2.62 8.24 -4.98
C SER A 29 2.63 9.76 -4.86
N GLN A 30 2.77 10.30 -3.65
CA GLN A 30 2.67 11.75 -3.39
C GLN A 30 1.40 12.35 -4.04
N ASN A 31 1.56 13.35 -4.91
CA ASN A 31 0.49 14.05 -5.60
C ASN A 31 0.12 13.45 -6.98
N VAL A 32 0.54 12.22 -7.29
CA VAL A 32 0.19 11.54 -8.54
C VAL A 32 -0.46 10.17 -8.31
N LEU A 33 -1.39 9.83 -9.19
CA LEU A 33 -1.88 8.46 -9.37
C LEU A 33 -1.21 7.85 -10.58
N TYR A 34 -0.89 6.56 -10.47
CA TYR A 34 -0.32 5.81 -11.57
C TYR A 34 -0.84 4.38 -11.64
N ARG A 35 -0.89 3.86 -12.87
CA ARG A 35 -1.15 2.45 -13.17
C ARG A 35 -0.17 1.99 -14.25
N PRO A 36 0.56 0.87 -14.06
CA PRO A 36 1.34 0.26 -15.12
C PRO A 36 0.46 -0.04 -16.34
N SER A 37 0.96 0.30 -17.52
CA SER A 37 0.29 0.12 -18.81
C SER A 37 1.33 -0.26 -19.87
N CYS A 38 2.05 -1.35 -19.61
CA CYS A 38 3.07 -1.85 -20.53
C CYS A 38 2.41 -2.56 -21.71
N ALA A 39 2.88 -2.29 -22.93
CA ALA A 39 2.35 -2.91 -24.15
C ALA A 39 2.64 -4.43 -24.24
N GLU A 40 3.60 -4.91 -23.46
CA GLU A 40 4.12 -6.28 -23.53
C GLU A 40 4.11 -6.96 -22.14
N CYS A 41 3.45 -6.38 -21.13
CA CYS A 41 3.46 -6.92 -19.78
C CYS A 41 2.26 -6.46 -18.94
N SER A 42 1.56 -7.42 -18.34
CA SER A 42 0.47 -7.18 -17.38
C SER A 42 0.81 -7.68 -15.95
N ALA A 43 2.10 -7.83 -15.63
CA ALA A 43 2.53 -8.51 -14.41
C ALA A 43 2.23 -7.75 -13.10
N CYS A 44 2.09 -6.42 -13.15
CA CYS A 44 1.82 -5.60 -11.98
C CYS A 44 0.32 -5.51 -11.72
N LEU A 45 -0.20 -6.39 -10.86
CA LEU A 45 -1.63 -6.49 -10.55
C LEU A 45 -1.92 -5.76 -9.25
N SER A 46 -2.81 -4.76 -9.26
CA SER A 46 -3.21 -4.10 -8.01
C SER A 46 -3.93 -5.10 -7.11
N ALA A 47 -3.66 -5.09 -5.82
CA ALA A 47 -4.13 -6.09 -4.88
C ALA A 47 -4.79 -5.44 -3.65
N ARG A 48 -5.90 -6.03 -3.21
CA ARG A 48 -6.64 -5.64 -2.00
C ARG A 48 -7.15 -6.85 -1.26
N ILE A 49 -7.44 -6.71 0.03
CA ILE A 49 -8.04 -7.76 0.86
C ILE A 49 -9.50 -7.42 1.12
N ARG A 50 -10.40 -8.38 0.89
CA ARG A 50 -11.79 -8.30 1.39
C ARG A 50 -11.82 -8.54 2.89
N VAL A 51 -12.13 -7.49 3.64
CA VAL A 51 -12.06 -7.49 5.12
C VAL A 51 -13.07 -8.45 5.75
N ALA A 52 -14.26 -8.57 5.17
CA ALA A 52 -15.32 -9.44 5.65
C ALA A 52 -14.96 -10.93 5.56
N ASP A 53 -14.21 -11.31 4.52
CA ASP A 53 -13.87 -12.71 4.23
C ASP A 53 -12.52 -13.14 4.80
N PHE A 54 -11.71 -12.18 5.24
CA PHE A 54 -10.37 -12.46 5.75
C PHE A 54 -10.41 -13.26 7.06
N GLN A 55 -9.70 -14.38 7.08
CA GLN A 55 -9.53 -15.21 8.26
C GLN A 55 -8.04 -15.50 8.49
N PRO A 56 -7.48 -15.13 9.65
CA PRO A 56 -6.06 -15.34 9.89
C PRO A 56 -5.76 -16.84 10.04
N ASN A 57 -4.74 -17.30 9.32
CA ASN A 57 -4.22 -18.66 9.44
C ASN A 57 -3.39 -18.83 10.75
N ARG A 58 -2.92 -20.05 11.02
CA ARG A 58 -2.15 -20.36 12.25
C ARG A 58 -0.92 -19.44 12.42
N THR A 59 -0.19 -19.17 11.34
CA THR A 59 1.01 -18.32 11.37
C THR A 59 0.65 -16.87 11.65
N GLN A 60 -0.37 -16.34 10.99
CA GLN A 60 -0.86 -14.97 11.20
C GLN A 60 -1.39 -14.77 12.63
N ARG A 61 -2.12 -15.74 13.19
CA ARG A 61 -2.54 -15.71 14.61
C ARG A 61 -1.35 -15.68 15.56
N ARG A 62 -0.30 -16.46 15.28
CA ARG A 62 0.93 -16.44 16.08
C ARG A 62 1.62 -15.07 16.01
N ILE A 63 1.70 -14.47 14.83
CA ILE A 63 2.26 -13.13 14.61
C ILE A 63 1.49 -12.09 15.44
N MET A 64 0.15 -12.07 15.34
CA MET A 64 -0.68 -11.15 16.13
C MET A 64 -0.46 -11.32 17.63
N LYS A 65 -0.34 -12.56 18.12
CA LYS A 65 -0.06 -12.84 19.54
C LYS A 65 1.32 -12.33 19.96
N ALA A 66 2.35 -12.56 19.15
CA ALA A 66 3.71 -12.12 19.45
C ALA A 66 3.82 -10.59 19.52
N ALA A 67 3.12 -9.90 18.61
CA ALA A 67 3.10 -8.44 18.51
C ALA A 67 2.05 -7.75 19.42
N ALA A 68 1.32 -8.50 20.25
CA ALA A 68 0.23 -7.96 21.07
C ALA A 68 0.67 -6.91 22.12
N HIS A 69 1.97 -6.84 22.42
CA HIS A 69 2.54 -5.85 23.31
C HIS A 69 2.82 -4.50 22.63
N LEU A 70 2.74 -4.43 21.30
CA LEU A 70 2.90 -3.19 20.55
C LEU A 70 1.69 -2.28 20.74
N ARG A 71 1.93 -0.98 20.86
CA ARG A 71 0.89 0.03 20.97
C ARG A 71 0.73 0.74 19.62
N ARG A 72 -0.47 0.64 19.06
CA ARG A 72 -0.92 1.37 17.88
C ARG A 72 -1.25 2.82 18.22
N ASN A 73 -0.79 3.75 17.39
CA ASN A 73 -1.13 5.17 17.46
C ASN A 73 -1.40 5.68 16.04
N ALA A 74 -2.56 6.30 15.81
CA ALA A 74 -2.90 6.90 14.53
C ALA A 74 -2.72 8.41 14.62
N THR A 75 -1.79 8.95 13.84
CA THR A 75 -1.40 10.37 13.85
C THR A 75 -1.68 11.04 12.51
N SER A 76 -1.63 12.37 12.51
CA SER A 76 -1.60 13.15 11.28
C SER A 76 -0.35 12.80 10.45
N PRO A 77 -0.39 12.96 9.12
CA PRO A 77 0.77 12.78 8.26
C PRO A 77 1.78 13.91 8.49
N TRP A 78 2.56 13.78 9.55
CA TRP A 78 3.61 14.70 9.96
C TRP A 78 4.90 13.89 10.15
N ALA A 79 5.96 14.27 9.44
CA ALA A 79 7.22 13.57 9.51
C ALA A 79 7.96 13.88 10.81
N THR A 80 8.53 12.86 11.43
CA THR A 80 9.33 13.02 12.65
C THR A 80 10.73 12.46 12.46
N GLU A 81 11.68 12.94 13.27
CA GLU A 81 13.06 12.45 13.28
C GLU A 81 13.13 10.94 13.63
N ASP A 82 12.29 10.48 14.56
CA ASP A 82 12.20 9.06 14.94
C ASP A 82 11.72 8.20 13.77
N GLN A 83 10.73 8.68 13.01
CA GLN A 83 10.25 7.99 11.82
C GLN A 83 11.34 7.95 10.73
N PHE A 84 12.02 9.07 10.47
CA PHE A 84 13.10 9.14 9.47
C PHE A 84 14.26 8.22 9.84
N SER A 85 14.65 8.19 11.12
CA SER A 85 15.71 7.31 11.62
C SER A 85 15.34 5.83 11.42
N LEU A 86 14.10 5.44 11.71
CA LEU A 86 13.62 4.08 11.45
C LEU A 86 13.60 3.75 9.95
N PHE A 87 13.16 4.70 9.13
CA PHE A 87 13.10 4.58 7.68
C PHE A 87 14.50 4.33 7.07
N ARG A 88 15.52 5.09 7.48
CA ARG A 88 16.92 4.88 7.06
C ARG A 88 17.41 3.48 7.40
N ARG A 89 17.27 3.05 8.67
CA ARG A 89 17.65 1.69 9.08
C ARG A 89 16.95 0.61 8.26
N TYR A 90 15.66 0.78 7.99
CA TYR A 90 14.88 -0.15 7.19
C TYR A 90 15.40 -0.24 5.75
N LEU A 91 15.66 0.91 5.11
CA LEU A 91 16.19 0.96 3.76
C LEU A 91 17.57 0.33 3.65
N ASP A 92 18.50 0.68 4.55
CA ASP A 92 19.85 0.14 4.54
C ASP A 92 19.84 -1.40 4.68
N ALA A 93 18.91 -1.95 5.47
CA ALA A 93 18.80 -3.39 5.69
C ALA A 93 18.06 -4.16 4.58
N ARG A 94 17.06 -3.56 3.92
CA ARG A 94 16.14 -4.28 2.99
C ARG A 94 16.18 -3.79 1.55
N HIS A 95 16.66 -2.58 1.33
CA HIS A 95 16.55 -1.83 0.08
C HIS A 95 17.80 -0.98 -0.21
N ALA A 96 19.00 -1.44 0.18
CA ALA A 96 20.25 -0.71 -0.03
C ALA A 96 20.50 -0.32 -1.50
N ASP A 97 20.03 -1.12 -2.46
CA ASP A 97 20.14 -0.83 -3.90
C ASP A 97 18.81 -0.33 -4.52
N GLY A 98 17.85 0.07 -3.70
CA GLY A 98 16.53 0.53 -4.15
C GLY A 98 16.53 2.01 -4.53
N GLY A 99 15.61 2.44 -5.39
CA GLY A 99 15.50 3.85 -5.81
C GLY A 99 15.12 4.86 -4.70
N MET A 100 14.94 4.41 -3.45
CA MET A 100 14.76 5.25 -2.27
C MET A 100 15.96 5.21 -1.32
N ALA A 101 17.00 4.43 -1.61
CA ALA A 101 18.14 4.22 -0.72
C ALA A 101 18.89 5.52 -0.38
N ASP A 102 18.87 6.49 -1.28
CA ASP A 102 19.55 7.78 -1.13
C ASP A 102 18.58 8.91 -0.72
N MET A 103 17.34 8.56 -0.34
CA MET A 103 16.34 9.55 0.04
C MET A 103 16.77 10.33 1.29
N ASP A 104 16.71 11.65 1.20
CA ASP A 104 17.04 12.55 2.30
C ASP A 104 15.81 12.85 3.21
N VAL A 105 16.02 13.65 4.26
CA VAL A 105 14.98 13.99 5.23
C VAL A 105 13.86 14.85 4.62
N PHE A 106 14.17 15.70 3.63
CA PHE A 106 13.18 16.56 2.98
C PHE A 106 12.30 15.76 2.03
N GLU A 107 12.89 14.84 1.27
CA GLU A 107 12.16 13.92 0.42
C GLU A 107 11.29 12.94 1.23
N PHE A 108 11.79 12.46 2.37
CA PHE A 108 10.99 11.70 3.32
C PHE A 108 9.82 12.52 3.87
N ALA A 109 10.07 13.77 4.29
CA ALA A 109 9.02 14.65 4.77
C ALA A 109 7.96 14.90 3.69
N ALA A 110 8.38 15.19 2.45
CA ALA A 110 7.46 15.34 1.32
C ALA A 110 6.63 14.08 1.08
N MET A 111 7.23 12.88 1.15
CA MET A 111 6.48 11.62 1.01
C MET A 111 5.38 11.46 2.07
N ILE A 112 5.65 11.87 3.31
CA ILE A 112 4.70 11.76 4.43
C ILE A 112 3.65 12.87 4.38
N GLU A 113 4.07 14.12 4.22
CA GLU A 113 3.27 15.32 4.47
C GLU A 113 2.53 15.84 3.23
N GLU A 114 3.09 15.69 2.03
CA GLU A 114 2.49 16.19 0.79
C GLU A 114 1.42 15.23 0.27
N THR A 115 0.29 15.21 0.97
CA THR A 115 -0.85 14.39 0.62
C THR A 115 -2.10 15.22 0.31
N PRO A 116 -2.58 15.19 -0.95
CA PRO A 116 -3.84 15.84 -1.32
C PRO A 116 -5.06 14.99 -0.91
N ILE A 117 -4.85 13.83 -0.26
CA ILE A 117 -5.86 12.84 0.11
C ILE A 117 -5.88 12.68 1.62
N LYS A 118 -7.04 12.32 2.19
CA LYS A 118 -7.15 12.02 3.61
C LYS A 118 -6.20 10.88 4.01
N SER A 119 -5.13 11.23 4.72
CA SER A 119 -4.08 10.29 5.10
C SER A 119 -3.85 10.29 6.61
N ARG A 120 -3.31 9.18 7.11
CA ARG A 120 -2.88 8.98 8.49
C ARG A 120 -1.55 8.24 8.50
N VAL A 121 -0.76 8.50 9.53
CA VAL A 121 0.42 7.69 9.84
C VAL A 121 0.04 6.78 11.01
N ILE A 122 0.14 5.47 10.80
CA ILE A 122 -0.10 4.47 11.84
C ILE A 122 1.25 4.03 12.39
N GLU A 123 1.53 4.40 13.63
CA GLU A 123 2.74 4.06 14.36
C GLU A 123 2.48 2.89 15.30
N TYR A 124 3.43 1.97 15.37
CA TYR A 124 3.46 0.86 16.31
C TYR A 124 4.68 1.03 17.20
N THR A 125 4.46 1.25 18.48
CA THR A 125 5.53 1.47 19.47
C THR A 125 5.68 0.27 20.39
N ARG A 126 6.91 -0.01 20.81
CA ARG A 126 7.20 -1.02 21.85
C ARG A 126 7.58 -0.34 23.16
N ALA A 127 7.63 -1.12 24.23
CA ALA A 127 8.25 -0.67 25.46
C ALA A 127 9.75 -0.35 25.21
N ALA A 128 10.24 0.70 25.86
CA ALA A 128 11.65 1.03 25.84
C ALA A 128 12.47 -0.07 26.52
N GLY A 129 13.58 -0.47 25.88
CA GLY A 129 14.57 -1.35 26.48
C GLY A 129 15.45 -0.61 27.48
N GLU A 130 16.38 -1.33 28.12
CA GLU A 130 17.37 -0.71 28.99
C GLU A 130 18.22 0.31 28.21
N GLY A 131 18.30 1.54 28.72
CA GLY A 131 19.05 2.63 28.10
C GLY A 131 18.30 3.41 27.01
N GLU A 132 17.14 2.93 26.54
CA GLU A 132 16.29 3.68 25.63
C GLU A 132 15.37 4.65 26.39
N ARG A 133 15.09 5.80 25.78
CA ARG A 133 14.11 6.78 26.28
C ARG A 133 12.93 6.87 25.32
N GLY A 134 11.78 7.32 25.81
CA GLY A 134 10.61 7.59 24.98
C GLY A 134 9.84 6.33 24.58
N ARG A 135 9.27 6.33 23.37
CA ARG A 135 8.44 5.25 22.81
C ARG A 135 9.06 4.76 21.50
N PRO A 136 10.01 3.80 21.54
CA PRO A 136 10.67 3.33 20.34
C PRO A 136 9.69 2.81 19.30
N LEU A 137 9.83 3.26 18.05
CA LEU A 137 9.02 2.84 16.92
C LEU A 137 9.46 1.45 16.46
N ALA A 138 8.52 0.51 16.42
CA ALA A 138 8.70 -0.81 15.82
C ALA A 138 8.31 -0.78 14.34
N CYS A 139 7.21 -0.12 13.99
CA CYS A 139 6.72 -0.04 12.61
C CYS A 139 5.94 1.25 12.39
N VAL A 140 5.96 1.76 11.15
CA VAL A 140 5.21 2.92 10.71
C VAL A 140 4.56 2.60 9.36
N SER A 141 3.31 3.03 9.17
CA SER A 141 2.56 2.86 7.93
C SER A 141 1.87 4.16 7.52
N LEU A 142 2.29 4.74 6.39
CA LEU A 142 1.55 5.81 5.73
C LEU A 142 0.33 5.21 5.02
N THR A 143 -0.85 5.68 5.42
CA THR A 143 -2.13 5.05 5.06
C THR A 143 -3.11 6.09 4.55
N ASP A 144 -3.65 5.87 3.36
CA ASP A 144 -4.76 6.66 2.84
C ASP A 144 -6.09 6.06 3.30
N VAL A 145 -7.05 6.93 3.56
CA VAL A 145 -8.42 6.57 3.89
C VAL A 145 -9.28 6.86 2.67
N PHE A 146 -9.77 5.79 2.04
CA PHE A 146 -10.71 5.85 0.92
C PHE A 146 -12.15 5.76 1.44
N ASP A 147 -13.11 5.96 0.55
CA ASP A 147 -14.53 5.74 0.85
C ASP A 147 -14.89 4.26 1.10
N ASP A 148 -14.10 3.32 0.57
CA ASP A 148 -14.32 1.88 0.66
C ASP A 148 -13.17 1.10 1.32
N GLY A 149 -12.14 1.76 1.83
CA GLY A 149 -10.98 1.03 2.33
C GLY A 149 -9.85 1.86 2.89
N LEU A 150 -8.83 1.14 3.36
CA LEU A 150 -7.53 1.71 3.73
C LEU A 150 -6.50 1.32 2.68
N SER A 151 -5.69 2.25 2.21
CA SER A 151 -4.57 1.96 1.31
C SER A 151 -3.25 2.14 2.01
N MET A 152 -2.49 1.05 2.13
CA MET A 152 -1.13 1.09 2.65
C MET A 152 -0.20 1.63 1.55
N VAL A 153 0.09 2.93 1.63
CA VAL A 153 0.90 3.65 0.65
C VAL A 153 2.35 3.21 0.78
N TYR A 154 2.87 3.28 2.00
CA TYR A 154 4.23 2.88 2.32
C TYR A 154 4.33 2.46 3.78
N SER A 155 5.18 1.48 4.07
CA SER A 155 5.44 1.02 5.43
C SER A 155 6.90 0.66 5.62
N PHE A 156 7.45 1.01 6.77
CA PHE A 156 8.80 0.67 7.19
C PHE A 156 8.78 0.21 8.65
N TYR A 157 9.77 -0.59 9.04
CA TYR A 157 9.79 -1.23 10.35
C TYR A 157 11.21 -1.56 10.79
N ASP A 158 11.35 -1.83 12.08
CA ASP A 158 12.62 -2.17 12.69
C ASP A 158 13.14 -3.51 12.14
N PRO A 159 14.26 -3.52 11.40
CA PRO A 159 14.78 -4.75 10.79
C PRO A 159 15.28 -5.76 11.83
N ASP A 160 15.55 -5.32 13.06
CA ASP A 160 16.08 -6.18 14.14
C ASP A 160 14.96 -6.98 14.83
N LEU A 161 13.69 -6.56 14.68
CA LEU A 161 12.52 -7.24 15.24
C LEU A 161 11.96 -8.33 14.30
N ILE A 162 12.84 -9.15 13.73
CA ILE A 162 12.52 -10.15 12.70
C ILE A 162 11.44 -11.13 13.16
N ASP A 163 11.51 -11.56 14.42
CA ASP A 163 10.61 -12.56 15.00
C ASP A 163 9.15 -12.11 15.06
N LEU A 164 8.91 -10.78 15.04
CA LEU A 164 7.56 -10.22 15.05
C LEU A 164 6.93 -10.17 13.66
N SER A 165 7.70 -10.38 12.58
CA SER A 165 7.21 -10.31 11.20
C SER A 165 6.41 -9.01 10.94
N LEU A 166 6.98 -7.87 11.31
CA LEU A 166 6.28 -6.58 11.42
C LEU A 166 5.53 -6.15 10.16
N GLY A 167 6.06 -6.43 8.97
CA GLY A 167 5.35 -6.15 7.71
C GLY A 167 4.03 -6.94 7.58
N THR A 168 4.01 -8.21 8.01
CA THR A 168 2.77 -9.01 8.04
C THR A 168 1.85 -8.54 9.16
N PHE A 169 2.41 -8.24 10.33
CA PHE A 169 1.63 -7.70 11.45
C PHE A 169 0.92 -6.39 11.08
N ALA A 170 1.61 -5.45 10.43
CA ALA A 170 1.02 -4.19 10.00
C ALA A 170 -0.20 -4.42 9.10
N ILE A 171 -0.12 -5.34 8.13
CA ILE A 171 -1.27 -5.68 7.27
C ILE A 171 -2.42 -6.28 8.09
N LEU A 172 -2.13 -7.20 9.01
CA LEU A 172 -3.14 -7.82 9.87
C LEU A 172 -3.85 -6.78 10.75
N ASP A 173 -3.11 -5.82 11.29
CA ASP A 173 -3.68 -4.73 12.06
C ASP A 173 -4.50 -3.77 11.18
N HIS A 174 -4.06 -3.46 9.95
CA HIS A 174 -4.86 -2.66 9.02
C HIS A 174 -6.19 -3.32 8.64
N ILE A 175 -6.23 -4.65 8.54
CA ILE A 175 -7.49 -5.39 8.38
C ILE A 175 -8.38 -5.22 9.62
N ALA A 176 -7.80 -5.20 10.82
CA ALA A 176 -8.55 -4.92 12.05
C ALA A 176 -9.07 -3.46 12.09
N ILE A 177 -8.23 -2.48 11.76
CA ILE A 177 -8.65 -1.06 11.66
C ILE A 177 -9.79 -0.89 10.65
N ALA A 178 -9.65 -1.48 9.46
CA ALA A 178 -10.69 -1.40 8.43
C ALA A 178 -12.00 -2.04 8.92
N ARG A 179 -11.92 -3.18 9.61
CA ARG A 179 -13.09 -3.83 10.22
C ARG A 179 -13.75 -2.97 11.30
N GLU A 180 -12.96 -2.36 12.18
CA GLU A 180 -13.44 -1.42 13.21
C GLU A 180 -14.14 -0.20 12.58
N ALA A 181 -13.64 0.27 11.43
CA ALA A 181 -14.19 1.40 10.68
C ALA A 181 -15.36 1.03 9.74
N GLY A 182 -15.73 -0.26 9.62
CA GLY A 182 -16.75 -0.72 8.68
C GLY A 182 -16.34 -0.62 7.20
N LEU A 183 -15.04 -0.55 6.92
CA LEU A 183 -14.50 -0.44 5.56
C LEU A 183 -14.28 -1.83 4.95
N PRO A 184 -14.78 -2.08 3.73
CA PRO A 184 -14.74 -3.42 3.13
C PRO A 184 -13.36 -3.86 2.64
N PHE A 185 -12.42 -2.95 2.37
CA PHE A 185 -11.15 -3.29 1.73
C PHE A 185 -9.89 -2.75 2.43
N VAL A 186 -8.79 -3.49 2.30
CA VAL A 186 -7.43 -3.00 2.54
C VAL A 186 -6.60 -3.16 1.27
N TYR A 187 -6.19 -2.05 0.66
CA TYR A 187 -5.37 -2.01 -0.55
C TYR A 187 -3.88 -2.17 -0.18
N LEU A 188 -3.23 -3.18 -0.76
CA LEU A 188 -1.83 -3.54 -0.51
C LEU A 188 -0.90 -3.14 -1.66
N GLY A 189 -1.48 -2.53 -2.69
CA GLY A 189 -0.76 -2.15 -3.88
C GLY A 189 -0.47 -3.28 -4.84
N TYR A 190 0.63 -3.18 -5.59
CA TYR A 190 0.90 -4.18 -6.61
C TYR A 190 1.37 -5.50 -6.01
N TRP A 191 0.84 -6.58 -6.55
CA TRP A 191 1.37 -7.92 -6.48
C TRP A 191 1.91 -8.28 -7.86
N VAL A 192 3.10 -8.86 -7.89
CA VAL A 192 3.75 -9.30 -9.12
C VAL A 192 4.01 -10.81 -9.00
N PRO A 193 3.44 -11.64 -9.88
CA PRO A 193 3.68 -13.07 -9.84
C PRO A 193 5.16 -13.42 -9.92
N GLY A 194 5.62 -14.38 -9.12
CA GLY A 194 7.03 -14.79 -9.05
C GLY A 194 7.97 -13.80 -8.35
N SER A 195 7.51 -12.61 -7.95
CA SER A 195 8.36 -11.63 -7.24
C SER A 195 8.63 -12.06 -5.81
N ARG A 196 9.90 -12.28 -5.46
CA ARG A 196 10.32 -12.55 -4.07
C ARG A 196 9.94 -11.43 -3.11
N LYS A 197 9.95 -10.17 -3.58
CA LYS A 197 9.65 -8.98 -2.76
C LYS A 197 8.14 -8.81 -2.51
N MET A 198 7.29 -9.31 -3.40
CA MET A 198 5.83 -9.08 -3.34
C MET A 198 5.01 -10.36 -3.13
N GLY A 199 5.63 -11.54 -3.20
CA GLY A 199 4.94 -12.82 -3.12
C GLY A 199 4.18 -13.05 -1.81
N TYR A 200 4.60 -12.43 -0.71
CA TYR A 200 3.96 -12.61 0.60
C TYR A 200 2.48 -12.21 0.63
N LYS A 201 2.03 -11.28 -0.26
CA LYS A 201 0.64 -10.81 -0.29
C LYS A 201 -0.34 -11.92 -0.64
N ALA A 202 0.08 -12.88 -1.45
CA ALA A 202 -0.72 -14.05 -1.82
C ALA A 202 -1.03 -14.98 -0.63
N GLY A 203 -0.34 -14.82 0.50
CA GLY A 203 -0.61 -15.58 1.73
C GLY A 203 -1.83 -15.10 2.53
N PHE A 204 -2.53 -14.07 2.08
CA PHE A 204 -3.76 -13.56 2.71
C PHE A 204 -4.97 -14.14 1.97
N ASN A 205 -5.78 -14.96 2.66
CA ASN A 205 -6.81 -15.83 2.06
C ASN A 205 -8.00 -15.12 1.37
N ALA A 206 -8.13 -13.81 1.53
CA ALA A 206 -9.18 -12.98 0.94
C ALA A 206 -8.61 -11.91 -0.01
N LEU A 207 -7.44 -12.18 -0.60
CA LEU A 207 -6.81 -11.28 -1.55
C LEU A 207 -7.52 -11.31 -2.90
N GLU A 208 -7.86 -10.13 -3.39
CA GLU A 208 -8.29 -9.87 -4.76
C GLU A 208 -7.19 -9.15 -5.52
N ILE A 209 -7.18 -9.37 -6.83
CA ILE A 209 -6.32 -8.67 -7.79
C ILE A 209 -7.19 -7.96 -8.83
N PHE A 210 -6.73 -6.82 -9.33
CA PHE A 210 -7.36 -6.12 -10.43
C PHE A 210 -6.84 -6.67 -11.76
N LYS A 211 -7.67 -7.43 -12.48
CA LYS A 211 -7.33 -8.07 -13.75
C LYS A 211 -8.50 -7.90 -14.73
N HIS A 212 -8.18 -7.58 -15.99
CA HIS A 212 -9.17 -7.35 -17.06
C HIS A 212 -10.29 -6.34 -16.72
N GLY A 213 -9.99 -5.33 -15.92
CA GLY A 213 -10.96 -4.29 -15.55
C GLY A 213 -11.83 -4.64 -14.33
N GLU A 214 -11.63 -5.81 -13.73
CA GLU A 214 -12.42 -6.29 -12.61
C GLU A 214 -11.55 -6.70 -11.43
N TRP A 215 -12.12 -6.63 -10.23
CA TRP A 215 -11.52 -7.25 -9.04
C TRP A 215 -11.96 -8.69 -8.96
N VAL A 216 -10.99 -9.60 -8.98
CA VAL A 216 -11.22 -11.04 -8.88
C VAL A 216 -10.42 -11.64 -7.74
N PRO A 217 -10.91 -12.68 -7.04
CA PRO A 217 -10.09 -13.45 -6.12
C PRO A 217 -8.80 -13.91 -6.80
N ILE A 218 -7.67 -13.88 -6.09
CA ILE A 218 -6.39 -14.29 -6.67
C ILE A 218 -6.38 -15.76 -7.15
N GLY A 219 -7.20 -16.64 -6.58
CA GLY A 219 -7.15 -18.07 -6.91
C GLY A 219 -5.78 -18.66 -6.59
N GLU A 220 -5.28 -19.59 -7.42
CA GLU A 220 -3.93 -20.14 -7.26
C GLU A 220 -2.88 -19.14 -7.78
N PRO A 221 -1.96 -18.64 -6.93
CA PRO A 221 -0.97 -17.65 -7.35
C PRO A 221 -0.05 -18.12 -8.49
N ALA A 222 0.14 -19.43 -8.62
CA ALA A 222 0.97 -20.05 -9.66
C ALA A 222 0.33 -19.98 -11.07
N ASP A 223 -0.98 -19.75 -11.15
CA ASP A 223 -1.70 -19.64 -12.43
C ASP A 223 -1.50 -18.27 -13.08
N HIS A 224 -1.11 -17.26 -12.29
CA HIS A 224 -0.75 -15.95 -12.81
C HIS A 224 0.70 -15.99 -13.28
N ARG A 225 0.90 -16.04 -14.59
CA ARG A 225 2.21 -15.82 -15.20
C ARG A 225 2.27 -14.38 -15.70
N ALA A 226 3.47 -13.80 -15.75
CA ALA A 226 3.66 -12.58 -16.50
C ALA A 226 3.32 -12.89 -17.96
N GLU A 227 2.15 -12.46 -18.42
CA GLU A 227 1.75 -12.56 -19.82
C GLU A 227 2.62 -11.56 -20.59
N LEU A 228 3.74 -12.06 -21.13
CA LEU A 228 4.73 -11.27 -21.87
C LEU A 228 4.39 -11.14 -23.36
N HIS A 229 3.15 -11.43 -23.75
CA HIS A 229 2.75 -11.50 -25.16
C HIS A 229 1.92 -10.26 -25.56
N PRO A 230 2.24 -9.57 -26.68
CA PRO A 230 1.56 -8.34 -27.10
C PRO A 230 0.05 -8.47 -27.34
N LEU A 231 -0.42 -9.68 -27.70
CA LEU A 231 -1.85 -9.96 -27.91
C LEU A 231 -2.61 -10.31 -26.62
N SER A 232 -1.90 -10.46 -25.50
CA SER A 232 -2.50 -10.76 -24.20
C SER A 232 -2.89 -9.50 -23.42
N VAL A 233 -2.56 -8.32 -23.94
CA VAL A 233 -2.82 -7.02 -23.30
C VAL A 233 -3.57 -6.14 -24.28
N ASP A 234 -4.69 -5.57 -23.82
CA ASP A 234 -5.47 -4.60 -24.61
C ASP A 234 -4.58 -3.42 -25.03
N PRO A 235 -4.77 -2.84 -26.23
CA PRO A 235 -4.08 -1.62 -26.64
C PRO A 235 -4.23 -0.50 -25.60
N ILE A 236 -3.18 0.30 -25.39
CA ILE A 236 -3.17 1.40 -24.41
C ILE A 236 -4.38 2.33 -24.61
N ALA A 237 -4.73 2.64 -25.87
CA ALA A 237 -5.89 3.47 -26.19
C ALA A 237 -7.20 2.89 -25.65
N GLU A 238 -7.40 1.57 -25.74
CA GLU A 238 -8.58 0.91 -25.17
C GLU A 238 -8.54 0.90 -23.64
N GLN A 239 -7.36 0.65 -23.06
CA GLN A 239 -7.20 0.70 -21.61
C GLN A 239 -7.56 2.09 -21.04
N VAL A 240 -7.16 3.17 -21.75
CA VAL A 240 -7.50 4.54 -21.38
C VAL A 240 -8.99 4.82 -21.58
N ALA A 241 -9.58 4.36 -22.69
CA ALA A 241 -11.01 4.57 -22.98
C ALA A 241 -11.95 3.91 -21.96
N ARG A 242 -11.50 2.84 -21.27
CA ARG A 242 -12.26 2.15 -20.22
C ARG A 242 -12.16 2.82 -18.84
N ILE A 243 -11.33 3.84 -18.66
CA ILE A 243 -11.21 4.55 -17.38
C ILE A 243 -12.44 5.43 -17.18
N SER A 244 -13.18 5.17 -16.10
CA SER A 244 -14.22 6.08 -15.64
C SER A 244 -13.63 7.15 -14.74
N LEU A 245 -13.74 8.41 -15.16
CA LEU A 245 -13.42 9.57 -14.33
C LEU A 245 -14.68 10.02 -13.57
N PRO A 246 -14.56 10.47 -12.32
CA PRO A 246 -15.69 11.06 -11.62
C PRO A 246 -16.18 12.32 -12.36
N GLU A 247 -17.50 12.56 -12.37
CA GLU A 247 -18.07 13.76 -12.99
C GLU A 247 -17.47 15.03 -12.36
N THR A 248 -16.69 15.77 -13.13
CA THR A 248 -16.24 17.11 -12.77
C THR A 248 -17.35 18.10 -13.10
N ARG A 249 -18.31 18.29 -12.19
CA ARG A 249 -19.14 19.51 -12.25
C ARG A 249 -18.23 20.70 -11.96
N ILE A 250 -17.76 21.34 -13.03
CA ILE A 250 -17.30 22.73 -12.98
C ILE A 250 -18.55 23.54 -12.59
N PRO A 251 -18.59 24.24 -11.45
CA PRO A 251 -19.65 25.21 -11.20
C PRO A 251 -19.60 26.20 -12.36
N ARG A 252 -20.68 26.28 -13.14
CA ARG A 252 -20.88 27.43 -14.02
C ARG A 252 -21.32 28.56 -13.10
N ASP A 253 -20.40 29.49 -12.84
CA ASP A 253 -20.75 30.83 -12.36
C ASP A 253 -21.61 31.55 -13.42
#